data_AF-A0A1G3CFG7-F1
#
_entry.id   AF-A0A1G3CFG7-F1
#
_cell.length_a   1.000
_cell.length_b   1.000
_cell.length_c   1.000
_cell.angle_alpha   90.00
_cell.angle_beta   90.00
_cell.angle_gamma   90.00
#
_symmetry.space_group_name_H-M   'P 1'
#
loop_
_entity.id
_entity.type
_entity.pdbx_description
1 polymer ?
#
loop_
_entity_poly.entity_id
_entity_poly.type
_entity_poly.pdbx_seq_one_letter_code
_entity_poly.pdbx_strand_id
1 'polypeptide(L)' 'MKFKVPVISVVGRSNSGKTTLIVKLVKELKSRGYKVATIKHSHHHFELDTEGKDSWLHTQA' A
#
# COMPACT_ATOMS: atom_id res chain seq x y z
N MET A 1 6.26 -22.30 -17.41
CA MET A 1 6.44 -20.84 -17.43
C MET A 1 6.28 -20.30 -16.00
N LYS A 2 7.31 -19.71 -15.40
CA LYS A 2 7.17 -19.03 -14.11
C LYS A 2 6.65 -17.62 -14.39
N PHE A 3 5.34 -17.41 -14.29
CA PHE A 3 4.81 -16.05 -14.19
C PHE A 3 5.28 -15.48 -12.86
N LYS A 4 6.35 -14.67 -12.89
CA LYS A 4 6.85 -13.98 -11.71
C LYS A 4 5.92 -12.78 -11.50
N VAL A 5 5.22 -12.75 -10.36
CA VAL A 5 4.35 -11.63 -10.00
C VAL A 5 5.20 -10.34 -10.03
N PRO A 6 4.79 -9.30 -10.78
CA PRO A 6 5.53 -8.03 -10.80
C PRO A 6 5.55 -7.40 -9.42
N VAL A 7 6.70 -6.85 -9.02
CA VAL A 7 6.88 -6.17 -7.73
C VAL A 7 7.29 -4.73 -8.01
N ILE A 8 6.57 -3.77 -7.40
CA ILE A 8 6.84 -2.34 -7.52
C ILE A 8 7.07 -1.78 -6.11
N SER A 9 8.18 -1.06 -5.92
CA SER A 9 8.50 -0.38 -4.66
C SER A 9 8.27 1.13 -4.80
N VAL A 10 7.52 1.71 -3.85
CA VAL A 10 7.29 3.16 -3.76
C VAL A 10 8.15 3.70 -2.61
N VAL A 11 9.18 4.48 -2.93
CA VAL A 11 10.16 5.00 -1.97
C VAL A 11 10.17 6.52 -1.95
N GLY A 12 10.46 7.12 -0.80
CA GLY A 12 10.44 8.57 -0.62
C GLY A 12 10.47 8.99 0.85
N ARG A 13 10.80 10.27 1.10
CA ARG A 13 10.92 10.85 2.46
C ARG A 13 9.62 10.72 3.27
N SER A 14 9.72 10.82 4.60
CA SER A 14 8.53 10.85 5.46
C SER A 14 7.57 11.98 5.03
N ASN A 15 6.26 11.75 5.18
CA ASN A 15 5.20 12.69 4.78
C ASN A 15 5.15 13.09 3.28
N SER A 16 5.80 12.33 2.38
CA SER A 16 5.80 12.63 0.93
C SER A 16 4.55 12.12 0.17
N GLY A 17 3.49 11.67 0.86
CA GLY A 17 2.27 11.15 0.23
C GLY A 17 2.33 9.71 -0.30
N LYS A 18 3.33 8.90 0.09
CA LYS A 18 3.47 7.50 -0.37
C LYS A 18 2.24 6.65 -0.09
N THR A 19 1.74 6.72 1.15
CA THR A 19 0.55 5.98 1.58
C THR A 19 -0.66 6.36 0.73
N THR A 20 -0.88 7.67 0.51
CA THR A 20 -1.96 8.20 -0.34
C THR A 20 -1.86 7.70 -1.78
N LEU A 21 -0.66 7.67 -2.35
CA LEU A 21 -0.43 7.15 -3.69
C LEU A 21 -0.75 5.66 -3.77
N ILE A 22 -0.26 4.86 -2.81
CA ILE A 22 -0.51 3.41 -2.77
C ILE A 22 -2.01 3.11 -2.69
N VAL A 23 -2.76 3.79 -1.82
CA VAL A 23 -4.23 3.61 -1.69
C VAL A 23 -4.94 3.88 -3.02
N LYS A 24 -4.62 5.00 -3.68
CA LYS A 24 -5.23 5.34 -4.98
C LYS A 24 -4.86 4.32 -6.08
N LEU A 25 -3.60 3.87 -6.10
CA LEU A 25 -3.12 2.91 -7.07
C LEU A 25 -3.78 1.54 -6.90
N VAL A 26 -3.92 1.05 -5.67
CA VAL A 26 -4.58 -0.23 -5.39
C VAL A 26 -6.05 -0.17 -5.83
N LYS A 27 -6.76 0.91 -5.50
CA LYS A 27 -8.15 1.12 -5.94
C LYS A 27 -8.29 1.05 -7.46
N GLU A 28 -7.39 1.72 -8.18
CA GLU A 28 -7.40 1.75 -9.65
C GLU A 28 -6.98 0.41 -10.29
N LEU A 29 -6.02 -0.30 -9.72
CA LEU A 29 -5.62 -1.61 -10.25
C LEU A 29 -6.72 -2.66 -10.00
N LYS A 30 -7.39 -2.60 -8.85
CA LYS A 30 -8.57 -3.44 -8.57
C LYS A 30 -9.72 -3.13 -9.53
N SER A 31 -10.00 -1.86 -9.84
CA SER A 31 -11.08 -1.49 -10.78
C SER A 31 -10.83 -2.03 -12.20
N ARG A 32 -9.55 -2.24 -12.56
CA ARG A 32 -9.12 -2.87 -13.82
C ARG A 32 -9.09 -4.41 -13.80
N GLY A 33 -9.48 -5.04 -12.68
CA GLY A 33 -9.53 -6.50 -12.55
C GLY A 33 -8.22 -7.18 -12.13
N TYR A 34 -7.20 -6.43 -11.72
CA TYR A 34 -5.95 -7.02 -11.21
C TYR A 34 -6.11 -7.52 -9.77
N LYS A 35 -5.49 -8.67 -9.48
CA LYS A 35 -5.23 -9.10 -8.09
C LYS A 35 -3.98 -8.38 -7.58
N VAL A 36 -4.13 -7.59 -6.53
CA VAL A 36 -3.07 -6.75 -5.96
C VAL A 36 -2.86 -7.08 -4.50
N ALA A 37 -1.61 -7.13 -4.07
CA ALA A 37 -1.21 -7.21 -2.67
C ALA A 37 -0.27 -6.05 -2.35
N THR A 38 -0.32 -5.54 -1.11
CA THR A 38 0.54 -4.46 -0.64
C THR A 38 1.35 -4.92 0.57
N ILE A 39 2.58 -4.41 0.67
CA ILE A 39 3.48 -4.66 1.80
C ILE A 39 4.02 -3.31 2.26
N LYS A 40 3.83 -2.99 3.54
CA LYS A 40 4.34 -1.75 4.16
C LYS A 40 5.53 -2.08 5.07
N HIS A 41 6.67 -1.45 4.83
CA HIS A 41 7.81 -1.48 5.74
C HIS A 41 7.73 -0.27 6.68
N SER A 42 7.61 -0.51 8.00
CA SER A 42 7.47 0.53 9.03
C SER A 42 8.45 0.26 10.17
N HIS A 43 9.11 1.31 10.67
CA HIS A 43 10.01 1.24 11.83
C HIS A 43 9.31 1.53 13.17
N HIS A 44 8.05 1.97 13.15
CA HIS A 44 7.25 2.21 14.36
C HIS A 44 6.41 0.98 14.70
N HIS A 45 6.23 0.73 16.02
CA HIS A 45 5.33 -0.31 16.53
C HIS A 45 3.98 -0.23 15.82
N PHE A 46 3.56 -1.37 15.28
CA PHE A 46 2.44 -1.50 14.36
C PHE A 46 1.12 -1.44 15.14
N GLU A 47 0.68 -0.24 15.53
CA GLU A 47 -0.68 -0.02 16.01
C GLU A 47 -1.63 -0.10 14.81
N LEU A 48 -2.34 -1.23 14.68
CA LEU A 48 -3.25 -1.50 13.57
C LEU A 48 -4.57 -0.71 13.62
N ASP A 49 -4.91 -0.08 14.73
CA ASP A 49 -6.33 0.19 15.04
C ASP A 49 -6.68 1.66 15.31
N THR A 50 -5.80 2.62 15.00
CA THR A 50 -6.23 4.04 15.05
C THR A 50 -6.85 4.47 13.72
N GLU A 51 -8.17 4.65 13.71
CA GLU A 51 -8.91 5.20 12.57
C GLU A 51 -8.29 6.53 12.11
N GLY A 52 -8.10 6.66 10.79
CA GLY A 52 -7.48 7.85 10.19
C GLY A 52 -5.94 7.88 10.15
N LYS A 53 -5.22 6.96 10.82
CA LYS A 53 -3.76 6.83 10.62
C LYS A 53 -3.44 6.16 9.28
N ASP A 54 -2.26 6.47 8.74
CA ASP A 54 -1.69 5.85 7.54
C ASP A 54 -1.65 4.31 7.57
N SER A 55 -1.59 3.70 8.75
CA SER A 55 -1.63 2.24 8.89
C SER A 55 -3.04 1.68 8.68
N TRP A 56 -4.08 2.39 9.14
CA TRP A 56 -5.49 2.03 8.96
C TRP A 56 -5.94 2.20 7.51
N LEU A 57 -5.57 3.29 6.84
CA LEU A 57 -5.89 3.48 5.41
C LEU A 57 -5.28 2.38 4.52
N HIS A 58 -4.12 1.85 4.91
CA HIS A 58 -3.44 0.81 4.16
C HIS A 58 -4.08 -0.57 4.31
N THR A 59 -4.74 -0.88 5.44
CA THR A 59 -5.45 -2.16 5.60
C THR A 59 -6.78 -2.21 4.83
N GLN A 60 -7.37 -1.05 4.53
CA GLN A 60 -8.61 -0.92 3.76
C GLN A 60 -8.42 -0.99 2.24
N ALA A 61 -7.17 -0.91 1.75
CA ALA A 61 -6.84 -0.90 0.32
C ALA A 61 -6.91 -2.32 -0.29
#